data_AF-A0A7C5KS28-F1
#
_entry.id   AF-A0A7C5KS28-F1
#
_cell.length_a   1.000
_cell.length_b   1.000
_cell.length_c   1.000
_cell.angle_alpha   90.00
_cell.angle_beta   90.00
_cell.angle_gamma   90.00
#
_symmetry.space_group_name_H-M   'P 1'
#
loop_
_entity.id
_entity.type
_entity.pdbx_description
1 polymer ?
#
loop_
_entity_poly.entity_id
_entity_poly.type
_entity_poly.pdbx_seq_one_letter_code
_entity_poly.pdbx_strand_id
1 'polypeptide(L)'
;MAENVRWLKKVRALRAQNYPDADRLGASFGLHAAFTVSDRTLEQCLSAASGLDTGFHIHLAEDKADEQYSLQHYNMRVAERLEDRGILGPKTLVAHGVHLDAFEMNALKLSKTKLSHQPRSNMNNGVGVAPVETMLKKGITVGLGNDGFSNNMFTEMAVAYLLHKSHQGDPRVMPADTVMELAYNNNAKIADIFFPKPVAALQPGAYADIILLDYHPFTWMTDGNYPWHIIFGVDGSRVTHTIAAGKLLMKDRELLTMDEEAIAARAKALSDKVWNRVAEL
;
A
#
# COMPACT_ATOMS: atom_id res chain seq x y z
N MET A 1 7.84 -6.76 -17.55
CA MET A 1 7.15 -5.96 -18.59
C MET A 1 6.03 -6.71 -19.29
N ALA A 2 6.29 -7.82 -20.01
CA ALA A 2 5.25 -8.53 -20.78
C ALA A 2 4.03 -8.95 -19.93
N GLU A 3 4.27 -9.42 -18.70
CA GLU A 3 3.20 -9.75 -17.75
C GLU A 3 2.36 -8.54 -17.36
N ASN A 4 2.97 -7.38 -17.05
CA ASN A 4 2.24 -6.13 -16.75
C ASN A 4 1.29 -5.76 -17.90
N VAL A 5 1.80 -5.77 -19.15
CA VAL A 5 1.00 -5.47 -20.35
C VAL A 5 -0.11 -6.49 -20.53
N ARG A 6 0.17 -7.79 -20.35
CA ARG A 6 -0.82 -8.87 -20.47
C ARG A 6 -1.95 -8.68 -19.48
N TRP A 7 -1.64 -8.43 -18.21
CA TRP A 7 -2.64 -8.24 -17.16
C TRP A 7 -3.48 -6.98 -17.39
N LEU A 8 -2.85 -5.84 -17.73
CA LEU A 8 -3.55 -4.60 -18.08
C LEU A 8 -4.55 -4.79 -19.22
N LYS A 9 -4.12 -5.45 -20.32
CA LYS A 9 -4.99 -5.77 -21.45
C LYS A 9 -6.13 -6.70 -21.04
N LYS A 10 -5.85 -7.70 -20.17
CA LYS A 10 -6.86 -8.62 -19.66
C LYS A 10 -7.92 -7.90 -18.82
N VAL A 11 -7.53 -7.09 -17.84
CA VAL A 11 -8.47 -6.33 -17.00
C VAL A 11 -9.35 -5.40 -17.85
N ARG A 12 -8.75 -4.70 -18.83
CA ARG A 12 -9.49 -3.86 -19.77
C ARG A 12 -10.49 -4.65 -20.61
N ALA A 13 -10.09 -5.81 -21.14
CA ALA A 13 -10.97 -6.68 -21.91
C ALA A 13 -12.15 -7.19 -21.06
N LEU A 14 -11.88 -7.61 -19.82
CA LEU A 14 -12.91 -8.07 -18.88
C LEU A 14 -13.93 -6.95 -18.58
N ARG A 15 -13.46 -5.72 -18.34
CA ARG A 15 -14.33 -4.55 -18.12
C ARG A 15 -15.14 -4.20 -19.37
N ALA A 16 -14.52 -4.18 -20.55
CA ALA A 16 -15.20 -3.89 -21.81
C ALA A 16 -16.29 -4.93 -22.16
N GLN A 17 -16.12 -6.18 -21.71
CA GLN A 17 -17.09 -7.25 -21.89
C GLN A 17 -18.14 -7.32 -20.77
N ASN A 18 -18.12 -6.39 -19.81
CA ASN A 18 -18.96 -6.43 -18.60
C ASN A 18 -18.89 -7.79 -17.88
N TYR A 19 -17.70 -8.40 -17.85
CA TYR A 19 -17.51 -9.68 -17.15
C TYR A 19 -17.81 -9.49 -15.66
N PRO A 20 -18.52 -10.44 -15.01
CA PRO A 20 -18.83 -10.33 -13.60
C PRO A 20 -17.59 -10.02 -12.77
N ASP A 21 -17.72 -9.06 -11.84
CA ASP A 21 -16.64 -8.65 -10.93
C ASP A 21 -15.42 -7.96 -11.57
N ALA A 22 -15.42 -7.68 -12.87
CA ALA A 22 -14.29 -7.03 -13.55
C ALA A 22 -13.93 -5.63 -13.00
N ASP A 23 -14.92 -4.92 -12.47
CA ASP A 23 -14.73 -3.61 -11.83
C ASP A 23 -13.86 -3.70 -10.56
N ARG A 24 -13.78 -4.88 -9.92
CA ARG A 24 -12.99 -5.15 -8.71
C ARG A 24 -11.54 -5.53 -9.00
N LEU A 25 -11.15 -5.59 -10.27
CA LEU A 25 -9.77 -5.92 -10.66
C LEU A 25 -9.03 -4.65 -11.03
N GLY A 26 -7.92 -4.38 -10.35
CA GLY A 26 -6.97 -3.30 -10.67
C GLY A 26 -5.76 -3.80 -11.45
N ALA A 27 -5.07 -2.89 -12.14
CA ALA A 27 -3.80 -3.18 -12.80
C ALA A 27 -2.93 -1.92 -12.88
N SER A 28 -1.63 -2.10 -12.69
CA SER A 28 -0.59 -1.11 -12.91
C SER A 28 0.71 -1.79 -13.36
N PHE A 29 1.73 -1.01 -13.70
CA PHE A 29 3.07 -1.53 -13.88
C PHE A 29 3.78 -1.68 -12.54
N GLY A 30 4.06 -2.91 -12.14
CA GLY A 30 4.94 -3.19 -11.00
C GLY A 30 6.41 -3.07 -11.41
N LEU A 31 7.15 -2.22 -10.68
CA LEU A 31 8.60 -2.05 -10.74
C LEU A 31 9.15 -2.32 -9.33
N HIS A 32 10.36 -2.87 -9.24
CA HIS A 32 10.95 -3.17 -7.94
C HIS A 32 11.51 -1.90 -7.29
N ALA A 33 12.80 -1.60 -7.45
CA ALA A 33 13.46 -0.48 -6.79
C ALA A 33 14.54 0.15 -7.69
N ALA A 34 14.96 1.37 -7.36
CA ALA A 34 15.88 2.19 -8.16
C ALA A 34 17.17 1.48 -8.59
N PHE A 35 17.73 0.63 -7.73
CA PHE A 35 18.96 -0.12 -7.98
C PHE A 35 18.78 -1.42 -8.78
N THR A 36 17.53 -1.81 -9.05
CA THR A 36 17.18 -2.98 -9.87
C THR A 36 16.56 -2.63 -11.23
N VAL A 37 16.27 -1.35 -11.46
CA VAL A 37 15.70 -0.86 -12.72
C VAL A 37 16.59 0.22 -13.33
N SER A 38 17.12 -0.05 -14.53
CA SER A 38 17.91 0.91 -15.30
C SER A 38 17.02 1.91 -16.04
N ASP A 39 17.60 3.03 -16.50
CA ASP A 39 16.86 4.01 -17.31
C ASP A 39 16.28 3.40 -18.58
N ARG A 40 17.03 2.50 -19.24
CA ARG A 40 16.52 1.73 -20.38
C ARG A 40 15.26 0.94 -20.02
N THR A 41 15.23 0.31 -18.85
CA THR A 41 14.04 -0.43 -18.38
C THR A 41 12.87 0.52 -18.10
N LEU A 42 13.13 1.68 -17.51
CA LEU A 42 12.11 2.70 -17.26
C LEU A 42 11.49 3.20 -18.58
N GLU A 43 12.33 3.53 -19.56
CA GLU A 43 11.91 3.94 -20.91
C GLU A 43 11.06 2.87 -21.61
N GLN A 44 11.49 1.61 -21.52
CA GLN A 44 10.71 0.48 -22.07
C GLN A 44 9.35 0.35 -21.38
N CYS A 45 9.29 0.54 -20.06
CA CYS A 45 8.04 0.47 -19.32
C CYS A 45 7.10 1.63 -19.68
N LEU A 46 7.62 2.86 -19.86
CA LEU A 46 6.84 4.00 -20.33
C LEU A 46 6.28 3.79 -21.73
N SER A 47 7.13 3.32 -22.65
CA SER A 47 6.71 2.98 -24.01
C SER A 47 5.61 1.92 -24.00
N ALA A 48 5.77 0.87 -23.19
CA ALA A 48 4.78 -0.19 -23.05
C ALA A 48 3.49 0.25 -22.33
N ALA A 49 3.57 1.22 -21.43
CA ALA A 49 2.43 1.82 -20.73
C ALA A 49 1.67 2.84 -21.58
N SER A 50 2.28 3.35 -22.66
CA SER A 50 1.67 4.31 -23.56
C SER A 50 0.35 3.79 -24.14
N GLY A 51 -0.71 4.60 -24.05
CA GLY A 51 -2.07 4.21 -24.44
C GLY A 51 -2.77 3.22 -23.49
N LEU A 52 -2.11 2.80 -22.40
CA LEU A 52 -2.67 1.87 -21.41
C LEU A 52 -3.29 2.54 -20.18
N ASP A 53 -3.42 3.86 -20.16
CA ASP A 53 -4.10 4.65 -19.12
C ASP A 53 -3.77 4.15 -17.70
N THR A 54 -2.48 3.93 -17.46
CA THR A 54 -1.94 3.28 -16.27
C THR A 54 -0.79 4.13 -15.72
N GLY A 55 -0.47 3.93 -14.44
CA GLY A 55 0.78 4.40 -13.84
C GLY A 55 1.62 3.24 -13.33
N PHE A 56 2.47 3.55 -12.36
CA PHE A 56 3.48 2.64 -11.82
C PHE A 56 3.28 2.37 -10.33
N HIS A 57 3.73 1.21 -9.87
CA HIS A 57 3.92 0.90 -8.46
C HIS A 57 5.39 0.55 -8.25
N ILE A 58 6.11 1.30 -7.42
CA ILE A 58 7.57 1.19 -7.28
C ILE A 58 8.05 1.52 -5.85
N HIS A 59 9.09 0.84 -5.36
CA HIS A 59 9.77 1.20 -4.11
C HIS A 59 10.58 2.48 -4.31
N LEU A 60 10.51 3.40 -3.34
CA LEU A 60 11.13 4.71 -3.45
C LEU A 60 11.90 5.02 -2.17
N ALA A 61 13.22 5.24 -2.29
CA ALA A 61 14.09 5.73 -1.21
C ALA A 61 13.85 5.00 0.13
N GLU A 62 13.82 3.66 0.09
CA GLU A 62 13.58 2.83 1.27
C GLU A 62 14.79 2.85 2.19
N ASP A 63 15.99 2.64 1.64
CA ASP A 63 17.25 2.69 2.38
C ASP A 63 18.18 3.78 1.82
N LYS A 64 19.15 4.24 2.63
CA LYS A 64 20.18 5.18 2.18
C LYS A 64 20.99 4.64 0.99
N ALA A 65 21.12 3.32 0.88
CA ALA A 65 21.74 2.64 -0.24
C ALA A 65 21.04 2.95 -1.57
N ASP A 66 19.71 3.13 -1.58
CA ASP A 66 18.96 3.51 -2.79
C ASP A 66 19.42 4.87 -3.31
N GLU A 67 19.51 5.84 -2.39
CA GLU A 67 19.95 7.20 -2.70
C GLU A 67 21.41 7.25 -3.14
N GLN A 68 22.28 6.54 -2.41
CA GLN A 68 23.70 6.46 -2.76
C GLN A 68 23.91 5.82 -4.12
N TYR A 69 23.22 4.71 -4.40
CA TYR A 69 23.28 4.05 -5.69
C TYR A 69 22.80 4.98 -6.80
N SER A 70 21.66 5.65 -6.62
CA SER A 70 21.10 6.55 -7.62
C SER A 70 22.04 7.73 -7.93
N LEU A 71 22.59 8.35 -6.89
CA LEU A 71 23.55 9.45 -7.03
C LEU A 71 24.82 9.01 -7.77
N GLN A 72 25.37 7.84 -7.44
CA GLN A 72 26.60 7.34 -8.06
C GLN A 72 26.43 6.98 -9.54
N HIS A 73 25.28 6.43 -9.93
CA HIS A 73 25.07 5.91 -11.28
C HIS A 73 24.36 6.89 -12.22
N TYR A 74 23.55 7.80 -11.67
CA TYR A 74 22.69 8.70 -12.44
C TYR A 74 22.86 10.18 -12.08
N ASN A 75 23.67 10.50 -11.06
CA ASN A 75 23.89 11.87 -10.58
C ASN A 75 22.60 12.60 -10.15
N MET A 76 21.60 11.83 -9.71
CA MET A 76 20.29 12.31 -9.26
C MET A 76 19.80 11.44 -8.10
N ARG A 77 19.06 12.04 -7.16
CA ARG A 77 18.38 11.30 -6.10
C ARG A 77 17.23 10.46 -6.67
N VAL A 78 16.72 9.50 -5.90
CA VAL A 78 15.81 8.48 -6.44
C VAL A 78 14.52 9.11 -6.99
N ALA A 79 13.86 9.97 -6.23
CA ALA A 79 12.61 10.58 -6.69
C ALA A 79 12.85 11.60 -7.83
N GLU A 80 13.96 12.33 -7.80
CA GLU A 80 14.37 13.23 -8.90
C GLU A 80 14.55 12.47 -10.21
N ARG A 81 15.25 11.33 -10.15
CA ARG A 81 15.43 10.46 -11.32
C ARG A 81 14.10 9.95 -11.85
N LEU A 82 13.21 9.47 -10.98
CA LEU A 82 11.90 8.99 -11.40
C LEU A 82 11.01 10.12 -11.97
N GLU A 83 11.15 11.35 -11.47
CA GLU A 83 10.48 12.53 -12.03
C GLU A 83 11.00 12.84 -13.44
N ASP A 84 12.31 12.94 -13.60
CA ASP A 84 12.98 13.24 -14.87
C ASP A 84 12.70 12.16 -15.94
N ARG A 85 12.61 10.90 -15.53
CA ARG A 85 12.23 9.79 -16.41
C ARG A 85 10.72 9.71 -16.66
N GLY A 86 9.88 10.56 -16.06
CA GLY A 86 8.42 10.57 -16.30
C GLY A 86 7.64 9.44 -15.64
N ILE A 87 8.20 8.80 -14.60
CA ILE A 87 7.56 7.71 -13.84
C ILE A 87 6.60 8.27 -12.78
N LEU A 88 6.93 9.42 -12.18
CA LEU A 88 6.05 10.06 -11.21
C LEU A 88 4.78 10.62 -11.87
N GLY A 89 3.65 10.58 -11.16
CA GLY A 89 2.38 11.05 -11.70
C GLY A 89 1.16 10.68 -10.86
N PRO A 90 -0.04 11.14 -11.24
CA PRO A 90 -1.26 10.97 -10.45
C PRO A 90 -1.74 9.50 -10.32
N LYS A 91 -1.28 8.63 -11.23
CA LYS A 91 -1.54 7.17 -11.25
C LYS A 91 -0.36 6.34 -10.71
N THR A 92 0.68 7.01 -10.20
CA THR A 92 1.84 6.34 -9.62
C THR A 92 1.68 6.24 -8.10
N LEU A 93 1.92 5.04 -7.60
CA LEU A 93 2.01 4.71 -6.18
C LEU A 93 3.47 4.37 -5.87
N VAL A 94 4.05 5.05 -4.89
CA VAL A 94 5.40 4.74 -4.39
C VAL A 94 5.33 4.14 -2.99
N ALA A 95 6.20 3.18 -2.67
CA ALA A 95 6.29 2.58 -1.34
C ALA A 95 7.49 3.14 -0.56
N HIS A 96 7.38 3.15 0.76
CA HIS A 96 8.41 3.55 1.73
C HIS A 96 8.65 5.07 1.84
N GLY A 97 9.50 5.64 0.98
CA GLY A 97 9.93 7.03 1.01
C GLY A 97 10.60 7.44 2.33
N VAL A 98 11.47 6.59 2.87
CA VAL A 98 12.12 6.81 4.17
C VAL A 98 13.12 7.95 4.10
N HIS A 99 13.92 7.98 3.03
CA HIS A 99 15.06 8.87 2.89
C HIS A 99 14.84 10.02 1.90
N LEU A 100 13.60 10.45 1.69
CA LEU A 100 13.29 11.58 0.82
C LEU A 100 13.72 12.91 1.44
N ASP A 101 14.31 13.78 0.63
CA ASP A 101 14.57 15.16 1.01
C ASP A 101 13.43 16.12 0.67
N ALA A 102 13.64 17.42 0.91
CA ALA A 102 12.64 18.46 0.66
C ALA A 102 12.31 18.66 -0.84
N PHE A 103 13.27 18.45 -1.74
CA PHE A 103 13.11 18.58 -3.19
C PHE A 103 12.37 17.37 -3.75
N GLU A 104 12.75 16.17 -3.34
CA GLU A 104 12.07 14.92 -3.70
C GLU A 104 10.61 14.90 -3.23
N MET A 105 10.34 15.34 -2.00
CA MET A 105 8.97 15.52 -1.54
C MET A 105 8.18 16.53 -2.39
N ASN A 106 8.84 17.58 -2.89
CA ASN A 106 8.19 18.53 -3.79
C ASN A 106 7.90 17.90 -5.17
N ALA A 107 8.78 17.05 -5.70
CA ALA A 107 8.53 16.28 -6.93
C ALA A 107 7.28 15.40 -6.79
N LEU A 108 7.14 14.68 -5.67
CA LEU A 108 5.93 13.88 -5.37
C LEU A 108 4.67 14.76 -5.31
N LYS A 109 4.75 15.90 -4.65
CA LYS A 109 3.64 16.86 -4.55
C LYS A 109 3.21 17.37 -5.92
N LEU A 110 4.15 17.88 -6.72
CA LEU A 110 3.87 18.50 -8.02
C LEU A 110 3.32 17.49 -9.03
N SER A 111 3.89 16.28 -9.04
CA SER A 111 3.42 15.17 -9.88
C SER A 111 2.12 14.53 -9.39
N LYS A 112 1.65 14.87 -8.17
CA LYS A 112 0.52 14.23 -7.49
C LYS A 112 0.71 12.72 -7.27
N THR A 113 1.96 12.29 -7.16
CA THR A 113 2.31 10.90 -6.82
C THR A 113 1.86 10.60 -5.40
N LYS A 114 1.27 9.42 -5.20
CA LYS A 114 0.79 8.98 -3.89
C LYS A 114 1.81 8.02 -3.28
N LEU A 115 1.95 8.04 -1.97
CA LEU A 115 2.91 7.22 -1.23
C LEU A 115 2.21 6.26 -0.26
N SER A 116 2.72 5.05 -0.12
CA SER A 116 2.30 4.07 0.91
C SER A 116 3.39 3.92 1.96
N HIS A 117 3.09 4.30 3.20
CA HIS A 117 3.98 4.14 4.35
C HIS A 117 3.95 2.69 4.86
N GLN A 118 5.13 2.10 5.12
CA GLN A 118 5.30 0.70 5.53
C GLN A 118 5.98 0.60 6.91
N PRO A 119 5.29 0.89 8.03
CA PRO A 119 5.93 1.08 9.32
C PRO A 119 6.67 -0.17 9.81
N ARG A 120 6.02 -1.35 9.82
CA ARG A 120 6.66 -2.58 10.32
C ARG A 120 7.72 -3.13 9.39
N SER A 121 7.55 -3.01 8.07
CA SER A 121 8.58 -3.41 7.11
C SER A 121 9.85 -2.58 7.30
N ASN A 122 9.70 -1.25 7.39
CA ASN A 122 10.85 -0.36 7.60
C ASN A 122 11.56 -0.63 8.94
N MET A 123 10.80 -0.95 10.00
CA MET A 123 11.37 -1.37 11.29
C MET A 123 12.13 -2.69 11.17
N ASN A 124 11.56 -3.68 10.48
CA ASN A 124 12.18 -4.99 10.27
C ASN A 124 13.51 -4.88 9.51
N ASN A 125 13.55 -4.04 8.47
CA ASN A 125 14.74 -3.83 7.66
C ASN A 125 15.75 -2.85 8.31
N GLY A 126 15.37 -2.18 9.40
CA GLY A 126 16.25 -1.25 10.11
C GLY A 126 16.58 0.04 9.33
N VAL A 127 15.76 0.39 8.33
CA VAL A 127 16.05 1.47 7.37
C VAL A 127 15.64 2.85 7.89
N GLY A 128 14.75 2.91 8.90
CA GLY A 128 14.36 4.15 9.58
C GLY A 128 12.87 4.46 9.48
N VAL A 129 12.49 5.73 9.65
CA VAL A 129 11.10 6.18 9.70
C VAL A 129 10.86 7.25 8.65
N ALA A 130 9.89 7.03 7.76
CA ALA A 130 9.53 7.99 6.73
C ALA A 130 8.97 9.29 7.34
N PRO A 131 9.29 10.48 6.79
CA PRO A 131 8.83 11.77 7.32
C PRO A 131 7.35 12.07 7.00
N VAL A 132 6.44 11.16 7.39
CA VAL A 132 5.01 11.15 7.01
C VAL A 132 4.31 12.47 7.34
N GLU A 133 4.42 13.00 8.56
CA GLU A 133 3.75 14.27 8.90
C GLU A 133 4.27 15.45 8.08
N THR A 134 5.55 15.45 7.71
CA THR A 134 6.13 16.46 6.81
C THR A 134 5.53 16.33 5.40
N MET A 135 5.37 15.11 4.90
CA MET A 135 4.73 14.84 3.61
C MET A 135 3.27 15.29 3.60
N LEU A 136 2.50 14.97 4.66
CA LEU A 136 1.11 15.40 4.81
C LEU A 136 1.01 16.93 4.84
N LYS A 137 1.85 17.62 5.63
CA LYS A 137 1.91 19.10 5.67
C LYS A 137 2.25 19.73 4.32
N LYS A 138 3.03 19.03 3.48
CA LYS A 138 3.31 19.46 2.09
C LYS A 138 2.13 19.24 1.15
N GLY A 139 1.12 18.45 1.53
CA GLY A 139 -0.04 18.09 0.72
C GLY A 139 0.15 16.82 -0.13
N ILE A 140 1.11 15.97 0.23
CA ILE A 140 1.31 14.67 -0.42
C ILE A 140 0.28 13.69 0.14
N THR A 141 -0.37 12.90 -0.72
CA THR A 141 -1.25 11.83 -0.25
C THR A 141 -0.40 10.65 0.22
N VAL A 142 -0.41 10.41 1.53
CA VAL A 142 0.29 9.28 2.16
C VAL A 142 -0.75 8.32 2.72
N GLY A 143 -0.74 7.08 2.26
CA GLY A 143 -1.53 5.97 2.78
C GLY A 143 -0.71 5.06 3.70
N LEU A 144 -1.36 4.01 4.20
CA LEU A 144 -0.75 2.99 5.06
C LEU A 144 -0.79 1.63 4.38
N GLY A 145 0.35 0.94 4.33
CA GLY A 145 0.49 -0.43 3.84
C GLY A 145 1.16 -1.34 4.87
N ASN A 146 1.30 -2.63 4.49
CA ASN A 146 1.96 -3.67 5.30
C ASN A 146 3.13 -4.37 4.59
N ASP A 147 3.43 -4.03 3.33
CA ASP A 147 4.51 -4.60 2.53
C ASP A 147 4.53 -6.14 2.42
N GLY A 148 3.37 -6.79 2.57
CA GLY A 148 3.29 -8.25 2.63
C GLY A 148 3.85 -8.87 3.93
N PHE A 149 4.20 -8.05 4.92
CA PHE A 149 4.74 -8.48 6.21
C PHE A 149 3.69 -9.19 7.08
N SER A 150 2.43 -8.75 7.01
CA SER A 150 1.29 -9.42 7.63
C SER A 150 -0.01 -9.05 6.93
N ASN A 151 -1.11 -9.73 7.28
CA ASN A 151 -2.46 -9.43 6.80
C ASN A 151 -3.29 -8.56 7.78
N ASN A 152 -2.69 -8.03 8.84
CA ASN A 152 -3.40 -7.32 9.90
C ASN A 152 -3.10 -5.82 9.91
N MET A 153 -3.97 -5.04 9.24
CA MET A 153 -3.81 -3.58 9.15
C MET A 153 -4.02 -2.85 10.48
N PHE A 154 -4.77 -3.40 11.44
CA PHE A 154 -4.89 -2.79 12.77
C PHE A 154 -3.55 -2.75 13.49
N THR A 155 -2.73 -3.80 13.33
CA THR A 155 -1.36 -3.82 13.85
C THR A 155 -0.51 -2.76 13.17
N GLU A 156 -0.60 -2.58 11.84
CA GLU A 156 0.14 -1.52 11.15
C GLU A 156 -0.25 -0.11 11.65
N MET A 157 -1.54 0.12 11.93
CA MET A 157 -2.03 1.38 12.50
C MET A 157 -1.43 1.63 13.88
N ALA A 158 -1.48 0.63 14.77
CA ALA A 158 -0.92 0.74 16.12
C ALA A 158 0.60 0.96 16.11
N VAL A 159 1.32 0.27 15.21
CA VAL A 159 2.76 0.47 15.07
C VAL A 159 3.09 1.83 14.48
N ALA A 160 2.37 2.31 13.45
CA ALA A 160 2.58 3.67 12.93
C ALA A 160 2.41 4.73 14.03
N TYR A 161 1.36 4.61 14.86
CA TYR A 161 1.12 5.50 16.00
C TYR A 161 2.29 5.55 16.99
N LEU A 162 2.83 4.39 17.38
CA LEU A 162 3.89 4.30 18.38
C LEU A 162 5.28 4.62 17.81
N LEU A 163 5.57 4.15 16.60
CA LEU A 163 6.87 4.29 15.93
C LEU A 163 7.25 5.77 15.79
N HIS A 164 6.34 6.60 15.27
CA HIS A 164 6.61 8.02 15.06
C HIS A 164 6.86 8.78 16.37
N LYS A 165 6.09 8.47 17.42
CA LYS A 165 6.31 9.05 18.75
C LYS A 165 7.66 8.66 19.33
N SER A 166 8.00 7.37 19.24
CA SER A 166 9.27 6.85 19.73
C SER A 166 10.45 7.45 18.96
N HIS A 167 10.32 7.57 17.63
CA HIS A 167 11.38 8.09 16.78
C HIS A 167 11.62 9.59 17.01
N GLN A 168 10.57 10.38 17.21
CA GLN A 168 10.67 11.83 17.40
C GLN A 168 10.83 12.25 18.88
N GLY A 169 10.65 11.32 19.82
CA GLY A 169 10.67 11.64 21.26
C GLY A 169 9.54 12.59 21.69
N ASP A 170 8.42 12.61 20.95
CA ASP A 170 7.29 13.52 21.20
C ASP A 170 5.97 12.73 21.20
N PRO A 171 5.21 12.71 22.32
CA PRO A 171 3.94 12.00 22.39
C PRO A 171 2.82 12.65 21.57
N ARG A 172 3.01 13.84 21.00
CA ARG A 172 1.99 14.59 20.23
C ARG A 172 2.03 14.29 18.73
N VAL A 173 3.17 13.83 18.21
CA VAL A 173 3.33 13.50 16.77
C VAL A 173 2.53 12.26 16.40
N MET A 174 2.03 12.19 15.17
CA MET A 174 1.21 11.05 14.69
C MET A 174 0.02 10.74 15.63
N PRO A 175 -0.91 11.69 15.84
CA PRO A 175 -2.12 11.42 16.60
C PRO A 175 -2.98 10.34 15.91
N ALA A 176 -3.92 9.77 16.65
CA ALA A 176 -4.75 8.67 16.16
C ALA A 176 -5.56 9.07 14.92
N ASP A 177 -6.06 10.31 14.86
CA ASP A 177 -6.74 10.88 13.69
C ASP A 177 -5.87 10.84 12.44
N THR A 178 -4.58 11.18 12.54
CA THR A 178 -3.66 11.09 11.40
C THR A 178 -3.52 9.65 10.93
N VAL A 179 -3.40 8.68 11.85
CA VAL A 179 -3.32 7.26 11.49
C VAL A 179 -4.59 6.80 10.77
N MET A 180 -5.77 7.24 11.22
CA MET A 180 -7.04 7.00 10.53
C MET A 180 -7.06 7.63 9.13
N GLU A 181 -6.55 8.84 8.99
CA GLU A 181 -6.43 9.51 7.70
C GLU A 181 -5.55 8.71 6.73
N LEU A 182 -4.41 8.18 7.19
CA LEU A 182 -3.54 7.31 6.38
C LEU A 182 -4.27 6.02 5.97
N ALA A 183 -4.86 5.32 6.94
CA ALA A 183 -5.39 3.97 6.77
C ALA A 183 -6.71 3.91 5.98
N TYR A 184 -7.54 4.96 6.05
CA TYR A 184 -8.85 5.00 5.41
C TYR A 184 -8.94 6.09 4.33
N ASN A 185 -8.85 7.37 4.69
CA ASN A 185 -9.10 8.47 3.75
C ASN A 185 -8.09 8.51 2.60
N ASN A 186 -6.79 8.39 2.90
CA ASN A 186 -5.74 8.45 1.90
C ASN A 186 -5.61 7.12 1.15
N ASN A 187 -5.82 5.98 1.81
CA ASN A 187 -5.93 4.70 1.12
C ASN A 187 -7.11 4.65 0.13
N ALA A 188 -8.24 5.30 0.42
CA ALA A 188 -9.33 5.46 -0.55
C ALA A 188 -8.89 6.28 -1.78
N LYS A 189 -8.22 7.42 -1.56
CA LYS A 189 -7.64 8.22 -2.67
C LYS A 189 -6.59 7.45 -3.48
N ILE A 190 -5.86 6.52 -2.85
CA ILE A 190 -4.93 5.62 -3.54
C ILE A 190 -5.69 4.58 -4.36
N ALA A 191 -6.74 3.99 -3.79
CA ALA A 191 -7.58 3.00 -4.45
C ALA A 191 -8.27 3.54 -5.72
N ASP A 192 -8.57 4.84 -5.77
CA ASP A 192 -9.09 5.54 -6.96
C ASP A 192 -8.17 5.42 -8.19
N ILE A 193 -6.89 5.09 -8.01
CA ILE A 193 -5.98 4.79 -9.12
C ILE A 193 -6.45 3.53 -9.89
N PHE A 194 -7.04 2.57 -9.17
CA PHE A 194 -7.26 1.21 -9.67
C PHE A 194 -8.73 0.91 -9.95
N PHE A 195 -9.64 1.44 -9.13
CA PHE A 195 -11.03 1.03 -9.11
C PHE A 195 -11.98 2.15 -9.55
N PRO A 196 -13.03 1.83 -10.33
CA PRO A 196 -13.93 2.82 -10.90
C PRO A 196 -15.01 3.34 -9.93
N LYS A 197 -15.21 2.67 -8.79
CA LYS A 197 -16.20 3.07 -7.77
C LYS A 197 -15.48 3.38 -6.45
N PRO A 198 -16.03 4.29 -5.63
CA PRO A 198 -15.44 4.60 -4.32
C PRO A 198 -15.33 3.36 -3.43
N VAL A 199 -14.24 3.29 -2.67
CA VAL A 199 -14.03 2.37 -1.55
C VAL A 199 -13.97 3.16 -0.24
N ALA A 200 -14.03 2.45 0.90
CA ALA A 200 -14.00 3.06 2.24
C ALA A 200 -15.08 4.13 2.47
N ALA A 201 -16.24 3.96 1.82
CA ALA A 201 -17.39 4.86 1.92
C ALA A 201 -18.69 4.07 2.06
N LEU A 202 -19.50 4.39 3.07
CA LEU A 202 -20.82 3.80 3.29
C LEU A 202 -21.90 4.69 2.69
N GLN A 203 -21.99 4.70 1.35
CA GLN A 203 -22.97 5.49 0.61
C GLN A 203 -23.42 4.78 -0.68
N PRO A 204 -24.60 5.13 -1.23
CA PRO A 204 -25.03 4.62 -2.54
C PRO A 204 -23.97 4.85 -3.63
N GLY A 205 -23.70 3.82 -4.43
CA GLY A 205 -22.73 3.85 -5.53
C GLY A 205 -21.29 3.44 -5.18
N ALA A 206 -20.93 3.36 -3.90
CA ALA A 206 -19.66 2.80 -3.46
C ALA A 206 -19.65 1.26 -3.50
N TYR A 207 -18.47 0.65 -3.46
CA TYR A 207 -18.39 -0.79 -3.17
C TYR A 207 -18.90 -1.08 -1.76
N ALA A 208 -19.74 -2.11 -1.64
CA ALA A 208 -20.15 -2.63 -0.34
C ALA A 208 -19.03 -3.50 0.27
N ASP A 209 -17.93 -2.83 0.64
CA ASP A 209 -16.77 -3.38 1.33
C ASP A 209 -16.90 -3.08 2.82
N ILE A 210 -17.25 -4.10 3.61
CA ILE A 210 -17.67 -3.95 5.01
C ILE A 210 -17.03 -5.04 5.84
N ILE A 211 -16.51 -4.67 7.00
CA ILE A 211 -16.15 -5.61 8.07
C ILE A 211 -17.07 -5.38 9.27
N LEU A 212 -17.39 -6.46 9.98
CA LEU A 212 -18.06 -6.38 11.28
C LEU A 212 -17.04 -6.77 12.35
N LEU A 213 -16.98 -5.96 13.41
CA LEU A 213 -16.05 -6.13 14.52
C LEU A 213 -16.83 -6.49 15.79
N ASP A 214 -16.42 -7.57 16.44
CA ASP A 214 -16.84 -7.87 17.81
C ASP A 214 -15.99 -7.04 18.78
N TYR A 215 -16.49 -5.85 19.12
CA TYR A 215 -15.80 -4.90 20.00
C TYR A 215 -16.75 -4.37 21.07
N HIS A 216 -16.46 -4.73 22.32
CA HIS A 216 -17.17 -4.23 23.49
C HIS A 216 -16.26 -3.25 24.26
N PRO A 217 -16.42 -1.93 24.07
CA PRO A 217 -15.54 -0.95 24.70
C PRO A 217 -15.83 -0.81 26.21
N PHE A 218 -14.78 -0.67 27.01
CA PHE A 218 -14.89 -0.41 28.46
C PHE A 218 -15.18 1.06 28.80
N THR A 219 -15.13 1.95 27.80
CA THR A 219 -15.43 3.38 27.90
C THR A 219 -16.40 3.76 26.80
N TRP A 220 -17.16 4.84 27.00
CA TRP A 220 -18.05 5.36 25.97
C TRP A 220 -17.26 5.75 24.72
N MET A 221 -17.69 5.26 23.57
CA MET A 221 -17.16 5.65 22.27
C MET A 221 -17.90 6.89 21.77
N THR A 222 -17.14 7.93 21.42
CA THR A 222 -17.60 9.21 20.89
C THR A 222 -16.76 9.59 19.68
N ASP A 223 -17.23 10.54 18.88
CA ASP A 223 -16.47 11.03 17.72
C ASP A 223 -15.07 11.54 18.10
N GLY A 224 -14.90 12.05 19.33
CA GLY A 224 -13.62 12.58 19.81
C GLY A 224 -12.64 11.55 20.34
N ASN A 225 -13.04 10.28 20.51
CA ASN A 225 -12.14 9.23 21.03
C ASN A 225 -12.14 7.94 20.20
N TYR A 226 -13.04 7.79 19.22
CA TYR A 226 -13.14 6.58 18.40
C TYR A 226 -11.81 6.16 17.73
N PRO A 227 -10.92 7.07 17.27
CA PRO A 227 -9.66 6.65 16.65
C PRO A 227 -8.77 5.87 17.63
N TRP A 228 -8.76 6.24 18.91
CA TRP A 228 -8.01 5.54 19.95
C TRP A 228 -8.66 4.21 20.35
N HIS A 229 -9.98 4.11 20.27
CA HIS A 229 -10.67 2.82 20.39
C HIS A 229 -10.21 1.84 19.31
N ILE A 230 -10.05 2.30 18.06
CA ILE A 230 -9.54 1.46 16.97
C ILE A 230 -8.08 1.09 17.19
N ILE A 231 -7.22 2.06 17.49
CA ILE A 231 -5.76 1.84 17.63
C ILE A 231 -5.41 0.91 18.80
N PHE A 232 -6.09 1.04 19.95
CA PHE A 232 -5.73 0.29 21.16
C PHE A 232 -6.70 -0.82 21.52
N GLY A 233 -7.95 -0.74 21.07
CA GLY A 233 -9.02 -1.65 21.44
C GLY A 233 -9.32 -2.73 20.42
N VAL A 234 -8.88 -2.56 19.17
CA VAL A 234 -9.24 -3.44 18.05
C VAL A 234 -8.00 -4.13 17.48
N ASP A 235 -8.20 -5.37 17.02
CA ASP A 235 -7.22 -6.18 16.31
C ASP A 235 -7.93 -6.99 15.23
N GLY A 236 -7.21 -7.47 14.22
CA GLY A 236 -7.77 -8.29 13.13
C GLY A 236 -8.53 -9.53 13.61
N SER A 237 -8.16 -10.11 14.74
CA SER A 237 -8.87 -11.24 15.37
C SER A 237 -10.32 -10.93 15.79
N ARG A 238 -10.68 -9.64 15.92
CA ARG A 238 -12.04 -9.20 16.28
C ARG A 238 -13.00 -9.14 15.09
N VAL A 239 -12.51 -9.29 13.86
CA VAL A 239 -13.38 -9.32 12.67
C VAL A 239 -14.22 -10.60 12.69
N THR A 240 -15.55 -10.47 12.64
CA THR A 240 -16.47 -11.61 12.60
C THR A 240 -17.03 -11.85 11.19
N HIS A 241 -17.20 -10.79 10.42
CA HIS A 241 -17.71 -10.88 9.06
C HIS A 241 -16.89 -10.00 8.13
N THR A 242 -16.70 -10.47 6.89
CA THR A 242 -16.06 -9.71 5.82
C THR A 242 -16.96 -9.79 4.58
N ILE A 243 -17.30 -8.63 4.05
CA ILE A 243 -18.10 -8.45 2.84
C ILE A 243 -17.25 -7.65 1.86
N ALA A 244 -17.14 -8.12 0.62
CA ALA A 244 -16.44 -7.42 -0.45
C ALA A 244 -17.36 -7.27 -1.67
N ALA A 245 -17.62 -6.02 -2.07
CA ALA A 245 -18.57 -5.64 -3.10
C ALA A 245 -19.93 -6.34 -2.94
N GLY A 246 -20.42 -6.41 -1.70
CA GLY A 246 -21.72 -7.01 -1.37
C GLY A 246 -21.70 -8.54 -1.30
N LYS A 247 -20.58 -9.20 -1.59
CA LYS A 247 -20.41 -10.64 -1.41
C LYS A 247 -19.88 -10.94 -0.02
N LEU A 248 -20.63 -11.72 0.76
CA LEU A 248 -20.17 -12.24 2.05
C LEU A 248 -19.04 -13.25 1.83
N LEU A 249 -17.84 -12.93 2.32
CA LEU A 249 -16.64 -13.77 2.20
C LEU A 249 -16.37 -14.56 3.48
N MET A 250 -16.71 -13.99 4.63
CA MET A 250 -16.55 -14.60 5.95
C MET A 250 -17.78 -14.29 6.80
N LYS A 251 -18.28 -15.28 7.53
CA LYS A 251 -19.42 -15.15 8.45
C LYS A 251 -19.09 -15.84 9.77
N ASP A 252 -19.29 -15.17 10.90
CA ASP A 252 -19.00 -15.72 12.23
C ASP A 252 -17.58 -16.34 12.33
N ARG A 253 -16.61 -15.70 11.67
CA ARG A 253 -15.19 -16.15 11.51
C ARG A 253 -14.98 -17.41 10.65
N GLU A 254 -16.00 -17.90 9.96
CA GLU A 254 -15.88 -18.99 8.99
C GLU A 254 -15.75 -18.44 7.56
N LEU A 255 -14.69 -18.85 6.84
CA LEU A 255 -14.47 -18.48 5.44
C LEU A 255 -15.46 -19.23 4.53
N LEU A 256 -16.17 -18.50 3.68
CA LEU A 256 -17.21 -19.06 2.80
C LEU A 256 -16.72 -19.34 1.37
N THR A 257 -15.53 -18.86 1.01
CA THR A 257 -15.03 -18.89 -0.37
C THR A 257 -13.70 -19.62 -0.52
N MET A 258 -13.14 -20.14 0.57
CA MET A 258 -11.82 -20.77 0.60
C MET A 258 -11.81 -21.88 1.65
N ASP A 259 -11.03 -22.93 1.37
CA ASP A 259 -10.72 -23.99 2.33
C ASP A 259 -9.35 -23.68 2.96
N GLU A 260 -9.38 -23.19 4.20
CA GLU A 260 -8.17 -22.76 4.92
C GLU A 260 -7.22 -23.94 5.17
N GLU A 261 -7.75 -25.10 5.57
CA GLU A 261 -6.94 -26.29 5.86
C GLU A 261 -6.25 -26.80 4.60
N ALA A 262 -6.97 -26.87 3.47
CA ALA A 262 -6.39 -27.29 2.20
C ALA A 262 -5.32 -26.30 1.70
N ILE A 263 -5.54 -24.99 1.86
CA ILE A 263 -4.55 -23.96 1.52
C ILE A 263 -3.29 -24.10 2.38
N ALA A 264 -3.46 -24.23 3.70
CA ALA A 264 -2.35 -24.39 4.64
C ALA A 264 -1.55 -25.68 4.37
N ALA A 265 -2.24 -26.79 4.12
CA ALA A 265 -1.60 -28.07 3.77
C ALA A 265 -0.79 -27.95 2.47
N ARG A 266 -1.35 -27.29 1.44
CA ARG A 266 -0.64 -27.04 0.18
C ARG A 266 0.58 -26.13 0.39
N ALA A 267 0.46 -25.07 1.19
CA ALA A 267 1.56 -24.17 1.50
C ALA A 267 2.70 -24.91 2.21
N LYS A 268 2.39 -25.77 3.18
CA LYS A 268 3.37 -26.62 3.87
C LYS A 268 4.10 -27.58 2.93
N ALA A 269 3.37 -28.22 2.01
CA ALA A 269 4.01 -29.09 1.02
C ALA A 269 4.94 -28.33 0.04
N LEU A 270 4.64 -27.06 -0.24
CA LEU A 270 5.48 -26.20 -1.06
C LEU A 270 6.68 -25.64 -0.31
N SER A 271 6.57 -25.40 1.01
CA SER A 271 7.69 -24.86 1.80
C SER A 271 8.89 -25.79 1.80
N ASP A 272 8.67 -27.11 1.85
CA ASP A 272 9.77 -28.09 1.79
C ASP A 272 10.57 -27.96 0.49
N LYS A 273 9.88 -27.71 -0.64
CA LYS A 273 10.53 -27.48 -1.94
C LYS A 273 11.28 -26.16 -2.00
N VAL A 274 10.85 -25.14 -1.23
CA VAL A 274 11.60 -23.88 -1.12
C VAL A 274 12.89 -24.14 -0.34
N TRP A 275 12.81 -24.78 0.82
CA TRP A 275 13.97 -25.05 1.66
C TRP A 275 15.01 -25.94 1.00
N ASN A 276 14.58 -26.97 0.25
CA ASN A 276 15.52 -27.80 -0.51
C ASN A 276 16.30 -26.98 -1.55
N ARG A 277 15.63 -26.08 -2.28
CA ARG A 277 16.30 -25.19 -3.25
C ARG A 277 17.24 -24.20 -2.57
N VAL A 278 16.87 -23.68 -1.40
CA VAL A 278 17.74 -22.79 -0.62
C VAL A 278 18.99 -23.52 -0.14
N ALA A 279 18.87 -24.77 0.27
CA ALA A 279 20.01 -25.58 0.71
C ALA A 279 20.98 -25.94 -0.44
N GLU A 280 20.54 -25.81 -1.70
CA GLU A 280 21.36 -26.02 -2.90
C GLU A 280 22.11 -24.74 -3.36
N LEU A 281 21.80 -23.57 -2.79
CA LEU A 281 22.45 -22.28 -3.10
C LEU A 281 23.71 -22.06 -2.25
#